data_AF-A0ABD1NYG2-F1
#
_entry.id   AF-A0ABD1NYG2-F1
#
_cell.length_a   1.000
_cell.length_b   1.000
_cell.length_c   1.000
_cell.angle_alpha   90.00
_cell.angle_beta   90.00
_cell.angle_gamma   90.00
#
_symmetry.space_group_name_H-M   'P 1'
#
loop_
_entity.id
_entity.type
_entity.pdbx_description
1 polymer ?
#
loop_
_entity_poly.entity_id
_entity_poly.type
_entity_poly.pdbx_seq_one_letter_code
_entity_poly.pdbx_strand_id
1 'polypeptide(L)'
;MDMLRYGNGMRIKATTTDFAFDSQVRGLYEDFSKDPLVLVKQTSLLSYPIGLYMPCNTSWREVDHVLMPLRMYNSAHWLLCHFNIKEMRLNIYNSYNKIIKKSDVLEALEPFSVMIPHLLYNTGFFDGKNIPEKEALKPLVVKLVPKLPQQKNELIRKYLATELYVYAKKKQVENYDTDNDWVPKDI
;
A
#
# COMPACT_ATOMS: atom_id res chain seq x y z
N MET A 1 9.27 -21.41 -4.17
CA MET A 1 8.55 -20.12 -4.07
C MET A 1 7.08 -20.46 -3.90
N ASP A 2 6.63 -20.57 -2.65
CA ASP A 2 5.29 -21.08 -2.35
C ASP A 2 4.25 -20.00 -2.60
N MET A 3 3.40 -20.25 -3.58
CA MET A 3 2.18 -19.47 -3.82
C MET A 3 1.27 -19.62 -2.61
N LEU A 4 0.98 -18.50 -1.94
CA LEU A 4 -0.07 -18.39 -0.94
C LEU A 4 -1.42 -18.77 -1.59
N ARG A 5 -1.88 -20.00 -1.36
CA ARG A 5 -3.19 -20.47 -1.82
C ARG A 5 -4.24 -20.08 -0.78
N TYR A 6 -5.06 -19.07 -1.07
CA TYR A 6 -6.21 -18.71 -0.25
C TYR A 6 -7.47 -18.59 -1.12
N GLY A 7 -8.49 -19.41 -0.80
CA GLY A 7 -9.80 -19.44 -1.45
C GLY A 7 -9.78 -20.10 -2.83
N ASN A 8 -10.65 -21.10 -3.06
CA ASN A 8 -10.70 -21.87 -4.32
C ASN A 8 -10.69 -20.96 -5.56
N GLY A 9 -9.56 -20.94 -6.28
CA GLY A 9 -9.46 -20.48 -7.67
C GLY A 9 -8.92 -19.06 -7.92
N MET A 10 -8.82 -18.16 -6.94
CA MET A 10 -8.27 -16.81 -7.17
C MET A 10 -6.75 -16.79 -6.98
N ARG A 11 -6.00 -16.78 -8.09
CA ARG A 11 -4.56 -16.48 -8.08
C ARG A 11 -4.35 -14.97 -7.90
N ILE A 12 -4.20 -14.55 -6.65
CA ILE A 12 -3.80 -13.18 -6.33
C ILE A 12 -2.28 -13.06 -6.51
N LYS A 13 -1.82 -12.12 -7.34
CA LYS A 13 -0.41 -11.75 -7.40
C LYS A 13 -0.18 -10.49 -6.57
N ALA A 14 0.56 -10.63 -5.48
CA ALA A 14 0.88 -9.52 -4.60
C ALA A 14 2.36 -9.55 -4.22
N THR A 15 2.91 -8.38 -3.94
CA THR A 15 4.22 -8.24 -3.30
C THR A 15 4.14 -7.26 -2.12
N THR A 16 5.25 -7.08 -1.40
CA THR A 16 5.34 -6.19 -0.24
C THR A 16 6.51 -5.22 -0.36
N THR A 17 6.42 -4.11 0.38
CA THR A 17 7.60 -3.33 0.80
C THR A 17 7.92 -3.63 2.26
N ASP A 18 9.01 -3.05 2.77
CA ASP A 18 9.38 -3.10 4.18
C ASP A 18 9.27 -1.70 4.83
N PHE A 19 9.77 -1.58 6.07
CA PHE A 19 9.81 -0.32 6.79
C PHE A 19 10.81 0.70 6.23
N ALA A 20 11.82 0.24 5.49
CA ALA A 20 12.81 1.12 4.89
C ALA A 20 12.20 1.89 3.72
N PHE A 21 11.21 1.33 3.03
CA PHE A 21 10.42 2.05 2.03
C PHE A 21 9.71 3.26 2.64
N ASP A 22 8.96 3.05 3.73
CA ASP A 22 8.26 4.11 4.48
C ASP A 22 9.23 5.22 4.90
N SER A 23 10.37 4.84 5.50
CA SER A 23 11.38 5.80 5.93
C SER A 23 11.98 6.61 4.78
N GLN A 24 12.26 5.97 3.64
CA GLN A 24 12.90 6.64 2.49
C GLN A 24 11.94 7.58 1.76
N VAL A 25 10.68 7.16 1.52
CA VAL A 25 9.67 8.03 0.91
C VAL A 25 9.50 9.29 1.76
N ARG A 26 9.32 9.11 3.07
CA ARG A 26 9.12 10.22 4.01
C ARG A 26 10.33 11.15 4.09
N GLY A 27 11.53 10.58 4.18
CA GLY A 27 12.77 11.36 4.28
C GLY A 27 13.06 12.19 3.02
N LEU A 28 12.62 11.75 1.84
CA LEU A 28 12.84 12.46 0.58
C LEU A 28 11.74 13.47 0.25
N TYR A 29 10.54 13.34 0.83
CA TYR A 29 9.35 14.03 0.34
C TYR A 29 9.46 15.56 0.31
N GLU A 30 10.11 16.17 1.30
CA GLU A 30 10.28 17.62 1.34
C GLU A 30 11.13 18.13 0.16
N ASP A 31 12.27 17.47 -0.11
CA ASP A 31 13.14 17.82 -1.23
C ASP A 31 12.49 17.50 -2.57
N PHE A 32 11.79 16.36 -2.65
CA PHE A 32 11.01 15.98 -3.82
C PHE A 32 9.93 17.01 -4.16
N SER A 33 9.26 17.57 -3.14
CA SER A 33 8.21 18.58 -3.33
C SER A 33 8.76 19.89 -3.90
N LYS A 34 10.06 20.15 -3.71
CA LYS A 34 10.77 21.32 -4.28
C LYS A 34 11.32 21.00 -5.67
N ASP A 35 11.88 19.80 -5.85
CA ASP A 35 12.44 19.32 -7.11
C ASP A 35 12.22 17.80 -7.29
N PRO A 36 11.25 17.38 -8.13
CA PRO A 36 11.00 15.96 -8.37
C PRO A 36 12.19 15.19 -8.95
N LEU A 37 13.18 15.86 -9.54
CA LEU A 37 14.36 15.22 -10.11
C LEU A 37 15.28 14.60 -9.05
N VAL A 38 15.15 14.98 -7.78
CA VAL A 38 15.91 14.34 -6.69
C VAL A 38 15.60 12.85 -6.60
N LEU A 39 14.40 12.42 -7.02
CA LEU A 39 14.00 11.02 -7.02
C LEU A 39 14.82 10.17 -7.99
N VAL A 40 15.22 10.72 -9.13
CA VAL A 40 16.01 10.00 -10.15
C VAL A 40 17.37 9.57 -9.59
N LYS A 41 17.88 10.26 -8.57
CA LYS A 41 19.13 9.94 -7.88
C LYS A 41 18.96 8.87 -6.80
N GLN A 42 17.73 8.51 -6.43
CA GLN A 42 17.43 7.55 -5.36
C GLN A 42 17.33 6.12 -5.90
N THR A 43 18.48 5.53 -6.22
CA THR A 43 18.58 4.16 -6.76
C THR A 43 17.91 3.12 -5.86
N SER A 44 18.02 3.27 -4.54
CA SER A 44 17.37 2.39 -3.56
C SER A 44 15.85 2.43 -3.67
N LEU A 45 15.26 3.63 -3.75
CA LEU A 45 13.81 3.80 -3.82
C LEU A 45 13.25 3.34 -5.18
N LEU A 46 13.97 3.62 -6.26
CA LEU A 46 13.66 3.12 -7.61
C LEU A 46 13.80 1.59 -7.74
N SER A 47 14.54 0.94 -6.84
CA SER A 47 14.71 -0.52 -6.85
C SER A 47 13.47 -1.27 -6.34
N TYR A 48 12.54 -0.61 -5.63
CA TYR A 48 11.31 -1.26 -5.15
C TYR A 48 10.35 -1.63 -6.28
N PRO A 49 9.92 -0.72 -7.19
CA PRO A 49 9.00 -1.09 -8.25
C PRO A 49 9.53 -2.13 -9.23
N ILE A 50 10.84 -2.17 -9.44
CA ILE A 50 11.46 -3.18 -10.32
C ILE A 50 11.75 -4.50 -9.60
N GLY A 51 11.48 -4.60 -8.29
CA GLY A 51 11.63 -5.84 -7.52
C GLY A 51 13.07 -6.18 -7.11
N LEU A 52 14.01 -5.24 -7.17
CA LEU A 52 15.43 -5.48 -6.88
C LEU A 52 15.86 -5.07 -5.47
N TYR A 53 15.04 -4.31 -4.72
CA TYR A 53 15.43 -3.84 -3.39
C TYR A 53 15.40 -4.95 -2.33
N MET A 54 14.35 -5.77 -2.29
CA MET A 54 14.18 -6.82 -1.28
C MET A 54 14.42 -8.22 -1.89
N PRO A 55 14.99 -9.17 -1.15
CA PRO A 55 15.12 -10.56 -1.60
C PRO A 55 13.76 -11.17 -1.95
N CYS A 56 13.70 -11.94 -3.04
CA CYS A 56 12.51 -12.63 -3.53
C CYS A 56 11.29 -11.71 -3.81
N ASN A 57 11.50 -10.41 -3.94
CA ASN A 57 10.45 -9.46 -4.30
C ASN A 57 10.12 -9.60 -5.79
N THR A 58 8.84 -9.51 -6.12
CA THR A 58 8.36 -9.55 -7.50
C THR A 58 8.22 -8.13 -8.02
N SER A 59 8.61 -7.87 -9.27
CA SER A 59 8.42 -6.56 -9.89
C SER A 59 6.95 -6.14 -9.80
N TRP A 60 6.70 -4.86 -9.55
CA TRP A 60 5.35 -4.32 -9.49
C TRP A 60 4.64 -4.44 -10.85
N ARG A 61 5.39 -4.58 -11.96
CA ARG A 61 4.81 -4.86 -13.30
C ARG A 61 4.15 -6.24 -13.41
N GLU A 62 4.49 -7.17 -12.53
CA GLU A 62 4.08 -8.58 -12.62
C GLU A 62 3.02 -8.97 -11.59
N VAL A 63 2.65 -8.05 -10.70
CA VAL A 63 1.66 -8.24 -9.64
C VAL A 63 0.49 -7.29 -9.79
N ASP A 64 -0.63 -7.63 -9.15
CA ASP A 64 -1.82 -6.79 -9.13
C ASP A 64 -1.81 -5.82 -7.93
N HIS A 65 -1.06 -6.18 -6.89
CA HIS A 65 -1.13 -5.55 -5.58
C HIS A 65 0.24 -5.37 -4.93
N VAL A 66 0.45 -4.23 -4.28
CA VAL A 66 1.61 -4.00 -3.39
C VAL A 66 1.10 -3.69 -1.99
N LEU A 67 1.61 -4.44 -1.01
CA LEU A 67 1.30 -4.27 0.40
C LEU A 67 2.43 -3.48 1.07
N MET A 68 2.11 -2.35 1.68
CA MET A 68 3.09 -1.43 2.23
C MET A 68 2.76 -1.17 3.70
N PRO A 69 3.58 -1.67 4.65
CA PRO A 69 3.45 -1.30 6.05
C PRO A 69 3.95 0.14 6.24
N LEU A 70 3.08 1.04 6.66
CA LEU A 70 3.40 2.47 6.84
C LEU A 70 3.25 2.87 8.30
N ARG A 71 4.22 3.59 8.85
CA ARG A 71 4.14 4.07 10.24
C ARG A 71 3.45 5.43 10.30
N MET A 72 2.63 5.64 11.32
CA MET A 72 2.10 6.97 11.66
C MET A 72 3.13 7.76 12.48
N TYR A 73 3.43 9.02 12.13
CA TYR A 73 4.45 9.82 12.82
C TYR A 73 4.20 9.97 14.33
N ASN A 74 2.94 10.22 14.71
CA ASN A 74 2.57 10.55 16.09
C ASN A 74 2.15 9.33 16.92
N SER A 75 2.43 8.10 16.46
CA SER A 75 2.11 6.90 17.23
C SER A 75 3.03 5.72 16.87
N ALA A 76 3.12 4.72 17.75
CA ALA A 76 3.72 3.43 17.41
C ALA A 76 2.78 2.56 16.55
N HIS A 77 1.85 3.20 15.83
CA HIS A 77 0.82 2.55 15.05
C HIS A 77 1.23 2.40 13.58
N TRP A 78 0.86 1.27 13.01
CA TRP A 78 1.15 0.90 11.63
C TRP A 78 -0.15 0.77 10.85
N LEU A 79 -0.17 1.40 9.69
CA LEU A 79 -1.19 1.23 8.67
C LEU A 79 -0.72 0.18 7.68
N LEU A 80 -1.66 -0.59 7.14
CA LEU A 80 -1.42 -1.31 5.90
C LEU A 80 -1.96 -0.47 4.74
N CYS A 81 -1.05 0.03 3.91
CA CYS A 81 -1.40 0.63 2.64
C CYS A 81 -1.36 -0.44 1.55
N HIS A 82 -2.48 -0.64 0.87
CA HIS A 82 -2.61 -1.53 -0.26
C HIS A 82 -2.72 -0.72 -1.53
N PHE A 83 -1.65 -0.74 -2.31
CA PHE A 83 -1.65 -0.18 -3.64
C PHE A 83 -2.29 -1.18 -4.61
N ASN A 84 -3.46 -0.80 -5.13
CA ASN A 84 -4.10 -1.49 -6.24
C ASN A 84 -3.58 -0.87 -7.55
N ILE A 85 -2.74 -1.62 -8.25
CA ILE A 85 -2.07 -1.16 -9.46
C ILE A 85 -3.06 -0.92 -10.60
N LYS A 86 -4.04 -1.82 -10.77
CA LYS A 86 -5.04 -1.71 -11.83
C LYS A 86 -5.87 -0.42 -11.71
N GLU A 87 -6.21 -0.04 -10.49
CA GLU A 87 -7.02 1.15 -10.21
C GLU A 87 -6.18 2.39 -9.93
N MET A 88 -4.84 2.27 -9.88
CA MET A 88 -3.93 3.34 -9.47
C MET A 88 -4.41 4.01 -8.16
N ARG A 89 -4.71 3.20 -7.14
CA ARG A 89 -5.36 3.64 -5.89
C ARG A 89 -4.70 3.06 -4.65
N LEU A 90 -4.55 3.88 -3.62
CA LEU A 90 -4.11 3.46 -2.28
C LEU A 90 -5.33 3.19 -1.39
N ASN A 91 -5.49 1.94 -0.97
CA ASN A 91 -6.51 1.53 0.01
C ASN A 91 -5.85 1.37 1.37
N ILE A 92 -6.37 2.06 2.37
CA ILE A 92 -5.72 2.16 3.68
C ILE A 92 -6.50 1.36 4.69
N TYR A 93 -5.82 0.39 5.28
CA TYR A 93 -6.36 -0.42 6.34
C TYR A 93 -5.78 0.02 7.66
N ASN A 94 -6.64 0.60 8.49
CA ASN A 94 -6.33 1.03 9.83
C ASN A 94 -7.04 0.10 10.83
N SER A 95 -6.27 -0.71 11.55
CA SER A 95 -6.77 -1.62 12.57
C SER A 95 -6.95 -0.99 13.95
N TYR A 96 -6.56 0.28 14.12
CA TYR A 96 -6.54 0.92 15.43
C TYR A 96 -7.84 1.68 15.68
N ASN A 97 -8.48 1.30 16.77
CA ASN A 97 -9.80 1.80 17.17
C ASN A 97 -9.75 3.20 17.83
N LYS A 98 -8.56 3.74 18.11
CA LYS A 98 -8.47 5.11 18.64
C LYS A 98 -8.76 6.13 17.54
N ILE A 99 -9.28 7.26 17.96
CA ILE A 99 -9.68 8.44 17.18
C ILE A 99 -8.44 9.08 16.53
N ILE A 100 -7.76 8.38 15.62
CA ILE A 100 -6.88 9.04 14.66
C ILE A 100 -7.80 9.75 13.69
N LYS A 101 -7.69 11.08 13.61
CA LYS A 101 -8.54 11.84 12.70
C LYS A 101 -8.21 11.41 11.28
N LYS A 102 -9.25 11.32 10.44
CA LYS A 102 -9.08 11.05 9.01
C LYS A 102 -8.08 12.01 8.36
N SER A 103 -8.06 13.28 8.78
CA SER A 103 -7.08 14.28 8.35
C SER A 103 -5.65 13.82 8.56
N ASP A 104 -5.33 13.34 9.76
CA ASP A 104 -3.98 12.97 10.17
C ASP A 104 -3.49 11.75 9.36
N VAL A 105 -4.39 10.81 9.07
CA VAL A 105 -4.08 9.68 8.19
C VAL A 105 -3.82 10.14 6.76
N LEU A 106 -4.65 11.04 6.22
CA LEU A 106 -4.49 11.54 4.86
C LEU A 106 -3.20 12.35 4.69
N GLU A 107 -2.88 13.22 5.65
CA GLU A 107 -1.63 13.96 5.70
C GLU A 107 -0.42 13.01 5.75
N ALA A 108 -0.47 12.00 6.62
CA ALA A 108 0.59 11.00 6.70
C ALA A 108 0.79 10.17 5.42
N LEU A 109 -0.18 10.16 4.50
CA LEU A 109 -0.17 9.37 3.27
C LEU A 109 0.11 10.19 2.00
N GLU A 110 0.08 11.51 2.10
CA GLU A 110 0.37 12.41 0.99
C GLU A 110 1.72 12.10 0.30
N PRO A 111 2.82 11.83 1.03
CA PRO A 111 4.09 11.46 0.38
C PRO A 111 3.95 10.26 -0.55
N PHE A 112 3.15 9.26 -0.17
CA PHE A 112 2.98 8.04 -0.94
C PHE A 112 2.05 8.25 -2.14
N SER A 113 0.98 9.02 -1.98
CA SER A 113 0.06 9.30 -3.08
C SER A 113 0.77 10.05 -4.20
N VAL A 114 1.68 10.96 -3.86
CA VAL A 114 2.42 11.78 -4.83
C VAL A 114 3.63 11.03 -5.38
N MET A 115 4.46 10.40 -4.55
CA MET A 115 5.74 9.85 -5.02
C MET A 115 5.63 8.51 -5.75
N ILE A 116 4.65 7.66 -5.44
CA ILE A 116 4.49 6.36 -6.11
C ILE A 116 4.34 6.50 -7.64
N PRO A 117 3.46 7.39 -8.16
CA PRO A 117 3.39 7.69 -9.60
C PRO A 117 4.75 8.02 -10.23
N HIS A 118 5.56 8.84 -9.55
CA HIS A 118 6.89 9.21 -10.03
C HIS A 118 7.87 8.03 -9.97
N LEU A 119 7.80 7.17 -8.96
CA LEU A 119 8.58 5.93 -8.89
C LEU A 119 8.26 5.01 -10.07
N LEU A 120 6.97 4.85 -10.37
CA LEU A 120 6.52 4.04 -11.49
C LEU A 120 7.00 4.63 -12.83
N TYR A 121 6.87 5.94 -13.01
CA TYR A 121 7.31 6.62 -14.22
C TYR A 121 8.82 6.46 -14.46
N ASN A 122 9.64 6.75 -13.44
CA ASN A 122 11.10 6.69 -13.54
C ASN A 122 11.67 5.27 -13.60
N THR A 123 10.85 4.24 -13.37
CA THR A 123 11.21 2.83 -13.56
C THR A 123 10.66 2.25 -14.86
N GLY A 124 10.11 3.10 -15.72
CA GLY A 124 9.53 2.73 -17.02
C GLY A 124 8.22 1.94 -16.92
N PHE A 125 7.56 1.92 -15.76
CA PHE A 125 6.37 1.08 -15.53
C PHE A 125 5.25 1.26 -16.59
N PHE A 126 5.21 2.46 -17.19
CA PHE A 126 4.24 2.84 -18.21
C PHE A 126 4.74 2.68 -19.65
N ASP A 127 5.96 2.18 -19.86
CA ASP A 127 6.51 1.93 -21.18
C ASP A 127 5.57 1.02 -21.98
N GLY A 128 5.24 1.44 -23.21
CA GLY A 128 4.32 0.73 -24.09
C GLY A 128 2.84 0.86 -23.74
N LYS A 129 2.45 1.60 -22.69
CA LYS A 129 1.04 1.81 -22.30
C LYS A 129 0.39 3.05 -22.91
N ASN A 130 1.13 3.87 -23.66
CA ASN A 130 0.67 5.13 -24.28
C ASN A 130 -0.04 6.09 -23.29
N ILE A 131 0.43 6.12 -22.04
CA ILE A 131 -0.10 7.02 -21.00
C ILE A 131 0.71 8.33 -21.04
N PRO A 132 0.07 9.49 -21.22
CA PRO A 132 0.77 10.77 -21.15
C PRO A 132 1.44 10.97 -19.78
N GLU A 133 2.63 11.58 -19.76
CA GLU A 133 3.36 11.83 -18.51
C GLU A 133 2.49 12.51 -17.45
N LYS A 134 1.75 13.56 -17.84
CA LYS A 134 0.84 14.27 -16.93
C LYS A 134 -0.21 13.35 -16.29
N GLU A 135 -0.66 12.30 -17.00
CA GLU A 135 -1.59 11.32 -16.45
C GLU A 135 -0.86 10.32 -15.54
N ALA A 136 0.32 9.85 -15.97
CA ALA A 136 1.14 8.89 -15.25
C ALA A 136 1.63 9.42 -13.89
N LEU A 137 1.84 10.74 -13.78
CA LEU A 137 2.34 11.40 -12.58
C LEU A 137 1.23 11.93 -11.65
N LYS A 138 -0.05 11.73 -11.97
CA LYS A 138 -1.13 12.20 -11.08
C LYS A 138 -1.04 11.52 -9.71
N PRO A 139 -1.22 12.27 -8.61
CA PRO A 139 -1.30 11.68 -7.29
C PRO A 139 -2.39 10.60 -7.21
N LEU A 140 -2.07 9.51 -6.55
CA LEU A 140 -3.00 8.39 -6.38
C LEU A 140 -4.15 8.81 -5.46
N VAL A 141 -5.35 8.34 -5.78
CA VAL A 141 -6.49 8.47 -4.86
C VAL A 141 -6.23 7.63 -3.61
N VAL A 142 -6.48 8.21 -2.44
CA VAL A 142 -6.37 7.54 -1.13
C VAL A 142 -7.77 7.24 -0.59
N LYS A 143 -8.05 5.96 -0.29
CA LYS A 143 -9.33 5.51 0.26
C LYS A 143 -9.11 4.81 1.60
N LEU A 144 -9.68 5.35 2.67
CA LEU A 144 -9.77 4.64 3.95
C LEU A 144 -10.81 3.53 3.84
N VAL A 145 -10.44 2.30 4.20
CA VAL A 145 -11.36 1.17 4.20
C VAL A 145 -12.02 1.05 5.58
N PRO A 146 -13.36 1.17 5.67
CA PRO A 146 -14.07 1.12 6.94
C PRO A 146 -14.28 -0.32 7.43
N LYS A 147 -14.70 -0.46 8.70
CA LYS A 147 -15.18 -1.71 9.31
C LYS A 147 -14.18 -2.86 9.17
N LEU A 148 -12.94 -2.63 9.60
CA LEU A 148 -11.89 -3.64 9.63
C LEU A 148 -11.84 -4.33 10.98
N PRO A 149 -11.38 -5.60 11.06
CA PRO A 149 -11.05 -6.22 12.33
C PRO A 149 -10.12 -5.30 13.13
N GLN A 150 -10.52 -4.98 14.36
CA GLN A 150 -9.78 -4.06 15.22
C GLN A 150 -8.72 -4.82 16.00
N GLN A 151 -7.51 -4.26 16.04
CA GLN A 151 -6.40 -4.84 16.80
C GLN A 151 -6.70 -4.73 18.29
N LYS A 152 -6.74 -5.88 18.98
CA LYS A 152 -6.99 -5.96 20.44
C LYS A 152 -5.73 -5.75 21.29
N ASN A 153 -4.53 -5.91 20.71
CA ASN A 153 -3.25 -5.79 21.43
C ASN A 153 -2.17 -5.15 20.53
N GLU A 154 -1.44 -4.16 21.03
CA GLU A 154 -0.48 -3.30 20.30
C GLU A 154 0.71 -4.04 19.65
N LEU A 155 0.93 -5.32 20.02
CA LEU A 155 2.14 -6.07 19.65
C LEU A 155 2.01 -7.02 18.44
N ILE A 156 0.81 -7.27 17.91
CA ILE A 156 0.61 -8.27 16.84
C ILE A 156 0.77 -7.63 15.45
N ARG A 157 2.04 -7.37 15.08
CA ARG A 157 2.41 -6.70 13.82
C ARG A 157 2.38 -7.61 12.58
N LYS A 158 2.58 -8.93 12.73
CA LYS A 158 2.81 -9.85 11.59
C LYS A 158 1.55 -10.47 10.98
N TYR A 159 0.49 -10.67 11.77
CA TYR A 159 -0.74 -11.31 11.29
C TYR A 159 -1.70 -10.31 10.64
N LEU A 160 -1.65 -9.07 11.10
CA LEU A 160 -2.60 -8.04 10.73
C LEU A 160 -2.56 -7.67 9.24
N ALA A 161 -1.38 -7.59 8.62
CA ALA A 161 -1.26 -7.17 7.22
C ALA A 161 -1.94 -8.16 6.26
N THR A 162 -1.66 -9.45 6.46
CA THR A 162 -2.25 -10.53 5.65
C THR A 162 -3.73 -10.68 5.94
N GLU A 163 -4.14 -10.62 7.21
CA GLU A 163 -5.55 -10.72 7.60
C GLU A 163 -6.39 -9.55 7.11
N LEU A 164 -5.90 -8.31 7.20
CA LEU A 164 -6.58 -7.12 6.69
C LEU A 164 -6.70 -7.19 5.17
N TYR A 165 -5.65 -7.62 4.46
CA TYR A 165 -5.69 -7.79 3.02
C TYR A 165 -6.71 -8.86 2.61
N VAL A 166 -6.67 -10.04 3.24
CA VAL A 166 -7.63 -11.13 2.99
C VAL A 166 -9.05 -10.68 3.29
N TYR A 167 -9.28 -10.03 4.43
CA TYR A 167 -10.59 -9.51 4.81
C TYR A 167 -11.13 -8.50 3.79
N ALA A 168 -10.30 -7.56 3.38
CA ALA A 168 -10.69 -6.56 2.40
C ALA A 168 -10.96 -7.14 1.01
N LYS A 169 -10.20 -8.17 0.61
CA LYS A 169 -10.45 -8.89 -0.63
C LYS A 169 -11.74 -9.68 -0.61
N LYS A 170 -12.04 -10.37 0.49
CA LYS A 170 -13.35 -11.01 0.68
C LYS A 170 -14.49 -10.00 0.54
N LYS A 171 -14.38 -8.84 1.19
CA LYS A 171 -15.37 -7.74 1.03
C LYS A 171 -15.54 -7.26 -0.41
N GLN A 172 -14.45 -7.12 -1.17
CA GLN A 172 -14.51 -6.70 -2.57
C GLN A 172 -15.16 -7.74 -3.49
N VAL A 173 -14.90 -9.03 -3.25
CA VAL A 173 -15.40 -10.14 -4.09
C VAL A 173 -16.87 -10.45 -3.80
N GLU A 174 -17.30 -10.30 -2.54
CA GLU A 174 -18.63 -10.73 -2.10
C GLU A 174 -19.70 -9.62 -2.17
N ASN A 175 -19.40 -8.42 -2.70
CA ASN A 175 -20.32 -7.26 -2.73
C ASN A 175 -20.98 -6.98 -1.35
N TYR A 176 -20.26 -7.22 -0.25
CA TYR A 176 -20.73 -6.95 1.12
C TYR A 176 -20.63 -5.45 1.43
N ASP A 177 -21.45 -4.65 0.76
CA ASP A 177 -21.75 -3.26 1.15
C ASP A 177 -22.99 -3.18 2.05
N THR A 178 -23.31 -4.27 2.76
CA THR A 178 -24.40 -4.30 3.75
C THR A 178 -23.83 -4.22 5.16
N ASP A 179 -24.48 -3.43 6.02
CA ASP A 179 -24.13 -3.08 7.40
C ASP A 179 -24.03 -4.23 8.42
N ASN A 180 -23.78 -5.48 8.00
CA ASN A 180 -23.82 -6.61 8.91
C ASN A 180 -22.53 -6.82 9.69
N ASP A 181 -22.71 -6.83 11.02
CA ASP A 181 -21.73 -7.01 12.06
C ASP A 181 -20.90 -8.29 11.90
N TRP A 182 -19.59 -8.16 12.07
CA TRP A 182 -18.71 -9.30 12.17
C TRP A 182 -18.84 -9.91 13.58
N VAL A 183 -19.31 -11.15 13.65
CA VAL A 183 -19.20 -12.00 14.85
C VAL A 183 -17.90 -12.80 14.73
N PRO A 184 -16.93 -12.67 15.65
CA PRO A 184 -15.78 -13.55 15.69
C PRO A 184 -16.23 -15.02 15.73
N LYS A 185 -15.63 -15.86 14.90
CA LYS A 185 -15.62 -17.30 15.16
C LYS A 185 -14.42 -17.58 16.04
N ASP A 186 -14.69 -18.06 17.25
CA ASP A 186 -13.67 -18.47 18.20
C ASP A 186 -12.76 -19.55 17.56
N ILE A 187 -11.45 -19.38 17.75
CA ILE A 187 -10.41 -20.36 17.42
C ILE A 187 -10.09 -21.12 18.71
#